data_AF-A0A453JW23-F1
#
_entry.id   AF-A0A453JW23-F1
#
_cell.length_a   1.000
_cell.length_b   1.000
_cell.length_c   1.000
_cell.angle_alpha   90.00
_cell.angle_beta   90.00
_cell.angle_gamma   90.00
#
_symmetry.space_group_name_H-M   'P 1'
#
loop_
_entity.id
_entity.type
_entity.pdbx_description
1 polymer ?
#
loop_
_entity_poly.entity_id
_entity_poly.type
_entity_poly.pdbx_seq_one_letter_code
_entity_poly.pdbx_strand_id
1 'polypeptide(L)'
;MSQKKSRGGAAAREDADELSRSPLQAVLLADSFTLKFRPITLERPKVLLPLVNVPMIDYTLSWLETEGVEEVFVFCCAHAQQVKEHLEEAGWTGKPAAWEMAVMAVESHDAISAGDALRVMYGRGLVSF
;
A
#
# COMPACT_ATOMS: atom_id res chain seq x y z
N MET A 1 -10.26 -46.31 38.66
CA MET A 1 -10.43 -44.89 39.04
C MET A 1 -9.02 -44.29 39.07
N SER A 2 -8.61 -43.25 38.36
CA SER A 2 -9.27 -42.20 37.60
C SER A 2 -8.21 -41.63 36.63
N GLN A 3 -8.51 -41.55 35.33
CA GLN A 3 -7.63 -40.92 34.34
C GLN A 3 -7.82 -39.39 34.43
N LYS A 4 -6.77 -38.67 34.83
CA LYS A 4 -6.74 -37.20 34.89
C LYS A 4 -6.57 -36.66 33.46
N LYS A 5 -7.68 -36.24 32.86
CA LYS A 5 -7.75 -35.62 31.53
C LYS A 5 -7.20 -34.19 31.61
N SER A 6 -6.06 -33.93 31.00
CA SER A 6 -5.48 -32.58 30.87
C SER A 6 -6.29 -31.75 29.88
N ARG A 7 -7.00 -30.73 30.38
CA ARG A 7 -7.55 -29.63 29.60
C ARG A 7 -6.45 -28.57 29.47
N GLY A 8 -5.76 -28.51 28.35
CA GLY A 8 -4.70 -27.51 28.12
C GLY A 8 -4.46 -27.15 26.65
N GLY A 9 -5.40 -27.47 25.75
CA GLY A 9 -5.18 -27.37 24.30
C GLY A 9 -5.93 -26.24 23.58
N ALA A 10 -6.55 -25.29 24.29
CA ALA A 10 -7.32 -24.20 23.67
C ALA A 10 -6.49 -22.93 23.46
N ALA A 11 -5.79 -22.45 24.50
CA ALA A 11 -4.99 -21.22 24.41
C ALA A 11 -3.81 -21.30 23.43
N ALA A 12 -3.14 -22.46 23.34
CA ALA A 12 -1.99 -22.66 22.44
C ALA A 12 -2.35 -22.71 20.94
N ARG A 13 -3.65 -22.75 20.60
CA ARG A 13 -4.11 -22.75 19.20
C ARG A 13 -4.36 -21.35 18.67
N GLU A 14 -4.71 -20.39 19.54
CA GLU A 14 -4.93 -18.98 19.18
C GLU A 14 -3.59 -18.27 18.93
N ASP A 15 -2.58 -18.49 19.79
CA ASP A 15 -1.22 -17.95 19.61
C ASP A 15 -0.54 -18.46 18.32
N ALA A 16 -0.84 -19.68 17.88
CA ALA A 16 -0.25 -20.27 16.68
C ALA A 16 -0.88 -19.76 15.38
N ASP A 17 -2.14 -19.31 15.44
CA ASP A 17 -2.88 -18.75 14.30
C ASP A 17 -2.46 -17.29 14.05
N GLU A 18 -2.23 -16.50 15.11
CA GLU A 18 -1.68 -15.13 15.03
C GLU A 18 -0.28 -15.07 14.42
N LEU A 19 0.58 -16.05 14.72
CA LEU A 19 1.93 -16.17 14.14
C LEU A 19 1.93 -16.50 12.63
N SER A 20 0.76 -16.79 12.03
CA SER A 20 0.62 -17.22 10.64
C SER A 20 -0.15 -16.24 9.75
N ARG A 21 -0.60 -15.10 10.29
CA ARG A 21 -1.38 -14.13 9.51
C ARG A 21 -0.45 -13.33 8.60
N SER A 22 -0.65 -13.43 7.29
CA SER A 22 -0.03 -12.52 6.32
C SER A 22 -0.56 -11.10 6.55
N PRO A 23 0.29 -10.06 6.56
CA PRO A 23 -0.18 -8.69 6.73
C PRO A 23 -1.18 -8.33 5.65
N LEU A 24 -2.19 -7.52 5.97
CA LEU A 24 -3.13 -7.05 4.96
C LEU A 24 -2.42 -6.05 4.04
N GLN A 25 -2.23 -6.43 2.78
CA GLN A 25 -1.53 -5.60 1.79
C GLN A 25 -2.51 -4.93 0.82
N ALA A 26 -2.16 -3.73 0.35
CA ALA A 26 -2.87 -3.03 -0.70
C ALA A 26 -1.92 -2.53 -1.79
N VAL A 27 -2.45 -2.45 -3.02
CA VAL A 27 -1.78 -1.85 -4.17
C VAL A 27 -2.52 -0.58 -4.57
N LEU A 28 -1.84 0.56 -4.52
CA LEU A 28 -2.35 1.84 -4.99
C LEU A 28 -1.72 2.19 -6.34
N LEU A 29 -2.52 2.15 -7.41
CA LEU A 29 -2.08 2.59 -8.73
C LEU A 29 -2.15 4.12 -8.81
N ALA A 30 -1.00 4.77 -8.63
CA ALA A 30 -0.89 6.23 -8.65
C ALA A 30 -0.87 6.81 -10.08
N ASP A 31 -0.53 6.00 -11.07
CA ASP A 31 -0.71 6.38 -12.47
C ASP A 31 -2.12 6.08 -12.95
N SER A 32 -2.63 6.94 -13.83
CA SER A 32 -4.02 6.89 -14.30
C SER A 32 -4.18 6.19 -15.65
N PHE A 33 -3.07 5.87 -16.34
CA PHE A 33 -3.05 5.25 -17.67
C PHE A 33 -4.00 5.94 -18.68
N THR A 34 -4.24 7.24 -18.49
CA THR A 34 -5.21 8.02 -19.26
C THR A 34 -4.75 9.47 -19.39
N LEU A 35 -5.33 10.19 -20.36
CA LEU A 35 -4.97 11.56 -20.70
C LEU A 35 -6.02 12.60 -20.28
N LYS A 36 -7.03 12.20 -19.51
CA LYS A 36 -8.21 13.02 -19.19
C LYS A 36 -7.90 14.35 -18.48
N PHE A 37 -6.78 14.43 -17.75
CA PHE A 37 -6.39 15.62 -16.99
C PHE A 37 -5.28 16.42 -17.68
N ARG A 38 -4.96 16.13 -18.95
CA ARG A 38 -4.09 17.00 -19.74
C ARG A 38 -4.82 18.32 -20.03
N PRO A 39 -4.12 19.47 -19.99
CA PRO A 39 -2.66 19.61 -19.93
C PRO A 39 -2.02 19.56 -18.54
N ILE A 40 -2.81 19.59 -17.45
CA ILE A 40 -2.30 19.73 -16.08
C ILE A 40 -1.34 18.59 -15.71
N THR A 41 -1.67 17.36 -16.11
CA THR A 41 -0.85 16.19 -15.78
C THR A 41 0.44 16.05 -16.60
N LEU A 42 0.84 17.08 -17.35
CA LEU A 42 2.16 17.15 -17.99
C LEU A 42 3.25 17.62 -17.01
N GLU A 43 2.86 18.36 -15.97
CA GLU A 43 3.79 18.94 -14.98
C GLU A 43 3.71 18.23 -13.62
N ARG A 44 2.50 17.77 -13.25
CA ARG A 44 2.22 17.17 -11.94
C ARG A 44 1.33 15.94 -12.06
N PRO A 45 1.65 14.79 -11.42
CA PRO A 45 0.85 13.58 -11.53
C PRO A 45 -0.54 13.80 -10.92
N LYS A 46 -1.55 13.13 -11.49
CA LYS A 46 -2.96 13.28 -11.10
C LYS A 46 -3.14 13.15 -9.58
N VAL A 47 -2.54 12.14 -8.97
CA VAL A 47 -2.71 11.85 -7.54
C VAL A 47 -2.20 12.93 -6.60
N LEU A 48 -1.32 13.81 -7.07
CA LEU A 48 -0.83 14.94 -6.29
C LEU A 48 -1.68 16.21 -6.51
N LEU A 49 -2.68 16.20 -7.39
CA LEU A 49 -3.55 17.36 -7.56
C LEU A 49 -4.36 17.59 -6.27
N PRO A 50 -4.50 18.85 -5.82
CA PRO A 50 -5.17 19.15 -4.57
C PRO A 50 -6.70 19.02 -4.71
N LEU A 51 -7.32 18.34 -3.75
CA LEU A 51 -8.75 18.31 -3.50
C LEU A 51 -9.00 18.96 -2.14
N VAL A 52 -9.68 20.12 -2.15
CA VAL A 52 -9.87 20.94 -0.94
C VAL A 52 -8.51 21.25 -0.27
N ASN A 53 -7.53 21.69 -1.07
CA ASN A 53 -6.17 22.04 -0.67
C ASN A 53 -5.29 20.90 -0.12
N VAL A 54 -5.74 19.65 -0.17
CA VAL A 54 -4.96 18.47 0.23
C VAL A 54 -4.75 17.55 -0.99
N PRO A 55 -3.56 16.99 -1.24
CA PRO A 55 -3.33 16.05 -2.34
C PRO A 55 -4.25 14.82 -2.29
N MET A 56 -4.76 14.40 -3.46
CA MET A 56 -5.70 13.27 -3.55
C MET A 56 -5.15 11.95 -2.98
N ILE A 57 -3.84 11.72 -3.06
CA ILE A 57 -3.20 10.51 -2.54
C ILE A 57 -3.38 10.36 -1.02
N ASP A 58 -3.34 11.47 -0.27
CA ASP A 58 -3.39 11.45 1.19
C ASP A 58 -4.75 10.97 1.71
N TYR A 59 -5.83 11.35 1.04
CA TYR A 59 -7.17 10.84 1.36
C TYR A 59 -7.26 9.33 1.16
N THR A 60 -6.62 8.80 0.12
CA THR A 60 -6.64 7.37 -0.18
C THR A 60 -5.83 6.60 0.84
N LEU A 61 -4.64 7.08 1.20
CA LEU A 61 -3.78 6.45 2.20
C LEU A 61 -4.42 6.49 3.60
N SER A 62 -5.02 7.61 4.00
CA SER A 62 -5.75 7.72 5.27
C SER A 62 -6.93 6.74 5.35
N TRP A 63 -7.62 6.54 4.22
CA TRP A 63 -8.69 5.55 4.14
C TRP A 63 -8.17 4.12 4.28
N LEU A 64 -7.09 3.76 3.56
CA LEU A 64 -6.47 2.43 3.68
C LEU A 64 -5.99 2.13 5.10
N GLU A 65 -5.41 3.11 5.78
CA GLU A 65 -5.02 2.99 7.18
C GLU A 65 -6.23 2.69 8.08
N THR A 66 -7.34 3.40 7.88
CA THR A 66 -8.58 3.21 8.67
C THR A 66 -9.18 1.81 8.46
N GLU A 67 -8.99 1.21 7.28
CA GLU A 67 -9.42 -0.16 6.99
C GLU A 67 -8.46 -1.23 7.56
N GLY A 68 -7.38 -0.82 8.25
CA GLY A 68 -6.42 -1.73 8.88
C GLY A 68 -5.45 -2.38 7.91
N VAL A 69 -5.13 -1.71 6.79
CA VAL A 69 -4.08 -2.15 5.88
C VAL A 69 -2.72 -1.93 6.53
N GLU A 70 -1.88 -2.96 6.53
CA GLU A 70 -0.56 -2.93 7.17
C GLU A 70 0.54 -2.56 6.18
N GLU A 71 0.37 -2.88 4.89
CA GLU A 71 1.37 -2.57 3.85
C GLU A 71 0.71 -2.03 2.58
N VAL A 72 1.19 -0.89 2.08
CA VAL A 72 0.70 -0.27 0.85
C VAL A 72 1.84 -0.08 -0.14
N PHE A 73 1.65 -0.61 -1.35
CA PHE A 73 2.54 -0.38 -2.48
C PHE A 73 1.95 0.65 -3.43
N VAL A 74 2.56 1.83 -3.50
CA VAL A 74 2.17 2.92 -4.39
C VAL A 74 2.90 2.78 -5.72
N PHE A 75 2.23 2.26 -6.74
CA PHE A 75 2.80 2.08 -8.06
C PHE A 75 2.70 3.35 -8.91
N CYS A 76 3.83 3.85 -9.41
CA CYS A 76 3.90 5.08 -10.21
C CYS A 76 4.82 4.92 -11.43
N CYS A 77 4.49 5.61 -12.53
CA CYS A 77 5.31 5.66 -13.74
C CYS A 77 5.75 7.10 -14.03
N ALA A 78 4.78 7.97 -14.36
CA ALA A 78 5.06 9.36 -14.68
C ALA A 78 5.28 10.20 -13.40
N HIS A 79 6.31 11.06 -13.42
CA HIS A 79 6.66 11.93 -12.29
C HIS A 79 6.82 11.18 -10.95
N ALA A 80 7.33 9.95 -10.99
CA ALA A 80 7.49 9.10 -9.82
C ALA A 80 8.29 9.79 -8.69
N GLN A 81 9.29 10.60 -9.07
CA GLN A 81 10.07 11.38 -8.12
C GLN A 81 9.20 12.34 -7.29
N GLN A 82 8.25 13.06 -7.90
CA GLN A 82 7.34 13.95 -7.17
C GLN A 82 6.44 13.18 -6.20
N VAL A 83 6.02 11.96 -6.57
CA VAL A 83 5.20 11.10 -5.70
C VAL A 83 6.03 10.63 -4.51
N LYS A 84 7.27 10.18 -4.74
CA LYS A 84 8.19 9.76 -3.68
C LYS A 84 8.48 10.89 -2.69
N GLU A 85 8.81 12.08 -3.21
CA GLU A 85 9.04 13.28 -2.40
C GLU A 85 7.82 13.64 -1.55
N HIS A 86 6.62 13.67 -2.14
CA HIS A 86 5.39 13.92 -1.39
C HIS A 86 5.15 12.91 -0.28
N LEU A 87 5.36 11.61 -0.54
CA LEU A 87 5.17 10.56 0.46
C LEU A 87 6.18 10.68 1.62
N GLU A 88 7.41 11.10 1.34
CA GLU A 88 8.43 11.40 2.35
C GLU A 88 8.09 12.65 3.17
N GLU A 89 7.74 13.75 2.52
CA GLU A 89 7.40 15.02 3.16
C GLU A 89 6.13 14.91 4.03
N ALA A 90 5.13 14.17 3.56
CA ALA A 90 3.89 13.91 4.30
C ALA A 90 4.07 12.89 5.44
N GLY A 91 5.23 12.24 5.55
CA GLY A 91 5.53 11.27 6.61
C GLY A 91 4.86 9.90 6.42
N TRP A 92 4.43 9.58 5.20
CA TRP A 92 3.91 8.25 4.84
C TRP A 92 5.03 7.21 4.75
N THR A 93 6.23 7.63 4.35
CA THR A 93 7.40 6.75 4.26
C THR A 93 8.29 6.87 5.50
N GLY A 94 8.78 5.73 5.98
CA GLY A 94 9.65 5.63 7.15
C GLY A 94 9.05 4.78 8.26
N LYS A 95 9.83 4.54 9.32
CA LYS A 95 9.33 3.93 10.56
C LYS A 95 9.12 5.01 11.62
N PRO A 96 7.95 5.65 11.74
CA PRO A 96 7.58 6.29 12.98
C PRO A 96 6.83 5.28 13.85
N ALA A 97 7.01 5.35 15.15
CA ALA A 97 6.16 4.67 16.14
C ALA A 97 4.68 5.15 16.12
N ALA A 98 4.24 5.84 15.06
CA ALA A 98 2.97 6.55 14.94
C ALA A 98 1.99 5.94 13.93
N TRP A 99 2.46 5.17 12.95
CA TRP A 99 1.62 4.56 11.92
C TRP A 99 1.78 3.05 11.94
N GLU A 100 0.67 2.33 11.91
CA GLU A 100 0.65 0.87 11.80
C GLU A 100 0.80 0.40 10.34
N MET A 101 0.69 1.32 9.37
CA MET A 101 0.73 1.05 7.93
C MET A 101 2.06 1.47 7.29
N ALA A 102 2.75 0.53 6.63
CA ALA A 102 3.98 0.78 5.88
C ALA A 102 3.69 1.13 4.41
N VAL A 103 4.13 2.31 3.95
CA VAL A 103 3.94 2.75 2.56
C VAL A 103 5.25 2.67 1.78
N MET A 104 5.22 2.01 0.61
CA MET A 104 6.37 1.87 -0.30
C MET A 104 6.03 2.32 -1.71
N ALA A 105 6.81 3.26 -2.26
CA ALA A 105 6.68 3.66 -3.66
C ALA A 105 7.39 2.68 -4.59
N VAL A 106 6.69 2.19 -5.60
CA VAL A 106 7.19 1.28 -6.63
C VAL A 106 7.18 2.01 -7.98
N GLU A 107 8.36 2.25 -8.53
CA GLU A 107 8.51 2.88 -9.84
C GLU A 107 8.77 1.85 -10.95
N SER A 108 8.09 2.03 -12.08
CA SER A 108 8.40 1.34 -13.34
C SER A 108 7.92 2.18 -14.53
N HIS A 109 8.70 2.19 -15.60
CA HIS A 109 8.31 2.83 -16.86
C HIS A 109 7.79 1.85 -17.91
N ASP A 110 7.75 0.55 -17.58
CA ASP A 110 7.37 -0.52 -18.50
C ASP A 110 5.86 -0.79 -18.51
N ALA A 111 5.12 -0.17 -17.58
CA ALA A 111 3.69 -0.34 -17.44
C ALA A 111 2.90 0.71 -18.22
N ILE A 112 2.14 0.27 -19.22
CA ILE A 112 1.20 1.10 -19.98
C ILE A 112 -0.26 0.87 -19.57
N SER A 113 -0.50 -0.13 -18.71
CA SER A 113 -1.81 -0.49 -18.19
C SER A 113 -1.74 -0.96 -16.74
N ALA A 114 -2.89 -0.99 -16.06
CA ALA A 114 -3.00 -1.56 -14.71
C ALA A 114 -2.56 -3.03 -14.66
N GLY A 115 -2.83 -3.81 -15.70
CA GLY A 115 -2.41 -5.21 -15.77
C GLY A 115 -0.89 -5.37 -15.83
N ASP A 116 -0.20 -4.51 -16.57
CA ASP A 116 1.26 -4.50 -16.62
C ASP A 116 1.86 -4.11 -15.28
N ALA A 117 1.27 -3.11 -14.60
CA ALA A 117 1.68 -2.71 -13.26
C ALA A 117 1.62 -3.89 -12.28
N LEU A 118 0.49 -4.60 -12.23
CA LEU A 118 0.34 -5.77 -11.37
C LEU A 118 1.32 -6.89 -11.74
N ARG A 119 1.60 -7.10 -13.03
CA ARG A 119 2.59 -8.08 -13.49
C ARG A 119 4.01 -7.71 -13.04
N VAL A 120 4.38 -6.43 -13.10
CA VAL A 120 5.67 -5.93 -12.61
C VAL A 120 5.78 -6.16 -11.11
N MET A 121 4.72 -5.88 -10.35
CA MET A 121 4.71 -6.09 -8.90
C MET A 121 4.83 -7.57 -8.53
N TYR A 122 4.10 -8.45 -9.23
CA TYR A 122 4.23 -9.90 -9.08
C TYR A 122 5.64 -10.39 -9.43
N GLY A 123 6.21 -9.91 -10.55
CA GLY A 123 7.57 -10.27 -10.98
C GLY A 123 8.67 -9.82 -10.01
N ARG A 124 8.43 -8.75 -9.23
CA ARG A 124 9.32 -8.30 -8.15
C ARG A 124 9.09 -9.04 -6.82
N GLY A 125 8.10 -9.93 -6.75
CA GLY A 125 7.76 -10.66 -5.53
C GLY A 125 7.14 -9.79 -4.43
N LEU A 126 6.58 -8.62 -4.78
CA LEU A 126 5.98 -7.71 -3.80
C LEU A 126 4.56 -8.13 -3.40
N VAL A 127 3.84 -8.78 -4.33
CA VAL A 127 2.46 -9.24 -4.13
C VAL A 127 2.30 -10.64 -4.71
N SER A 128 1.51 -11.45 -4.01
CA SER A 128 1.11 -12.79 -4.42
C SER A 128 -0.41 -12.80 -4.55
N PHE A 129 -0.94 -13.29 -5.68
CA PHE A 129 -2.36 -13.37 -5.98
C PHE A 129 -2.84 -14.82 -5.99
#